data_AF-A0A1N6L8K3-F1
#
_entry.id   AF-A0A1N6L8K3-F1
#
_cell.length_a   1.000
_cell.length_b   1.000
_cell.length_c   1.000
_cell.angle_alpha   90.00
_cell.angle_beta   90.00
_cell.angle_gamma   90.00
#
_symmetry.space_group_name_H-M   'P 1'
#
loop_
_entity.id
_entity.type
_entity.pdbx_description
1 polymer ?
#
loop_
_entity_poly.entity_id
_entity_poly.type
_entity_poly.pdbx_seq_one_letter_code
_entity_poly.pdbx_strand_id
1 'polypeptide(L)'
;MKNVGRLFLAILVAPLPRYRLRGRVGAFVGWCFVPIILVCPWLIPSANLGLRAASAFASGDITFKMVDYFRHWGNVDRRIVLREYYRFLIPFPVLSAVYPDYKRRLSRSESPWPQVLRLFGGIVGCTITILAVRALSRITLVRSRFALKHAVMLLTFVLAIESLSRALGALEWLAGFDTTPIIRNAYLSRIVSEFWRRYNCQIDD
;
A
#
# COMPACT_ATOMS: atom_id res chain seq x y z
N MET A 1 -15.81 -4.88 17.13
CA MET A 1 -14.77 -5.88 16.77
C MET A 1 -15.30 -7.08 15.96
N LYS A 2 -16.54 -7.56 16.14
CA LYS A 2 -17.11 -8.70 15.38
C LYS A 2 -17.10 -8.55 13.85
N ASN A 3 -17.17 -7.33 13.32
CA ASN A 3 -17.22 -7.07 11.87
C ASN A 3 -15.84 -7.20 11.19
N VAL A 4 -14.75 -6.93 11.91
CA VAL A 4 -13.39 -7.02 11.37
C VAL A 4 -12.98 -8.48 11.15
N GLY A 5 -13.40 -9.38 12.03
CA GLY A 5 -13.15 -10.82 11.88
C GLY A 5 -13.81 -11.43 10.62
N ARG A 6 -15.02 -10.97 10.26
CA ARG A 6 -15.72 -11.41 9.04
C ARG A 6 -15.03 -10.94 7.75
N LEU A 7 -14.31 -9.84 7.83
CA LEU A 7 -13.52 -9.23 6.76
C LEU A 7 -12.27 -10.04 6.43
N PHE A 8 -11.51 -10.39 7.47
CA PHE A 8 -10.37 -11.30 7.34
C PHE A 8 -10.81 -12.65 6.78
N LEU A 9 -11.97 -13.16 7.24
CA LEU A 9 -12.55 -14.37 6.70
C LEU A 9 -12.90 -14.24 5.21
N ALA A 10 -13.51 -13.13 4.78
CA ALA A 10 -13.86 -12.89 3.38
C ALA A 10 -12.60 -12.83 2.48
N ILE A 11 -11.53 -12.19 2.95
CA ILE A 11 -10.25 -12.09 2.23
C ILE A 11 -9.56 -13.46 2.11
N LEU A 12 -9.57 -14.25 3.19
CA LEU A 12 -9.01 -15.61 3.23
C LEU A 12 -9.81 -16.58 2.37
N VAL A 13 -11.13 -16.42 2.34
CA VAL A 13 -12.04 -17.31 1.64
C VAL A 13 -12.20 -16.92 0.17
N ALA A 14 -11.90 -15.69 -0.24
CA ALA A 14 -12.03 -15.25 -1.64
C ALA A 14 -11.43 -16.16 -2.74
N PRO A 15 -10.26 -16.82 -2.57
CA PRO A 15 -9.72 -17.74 -3.58
C PRO A 15 -10.39 -19.13 -3.56
N LEU A 16 -11.02 -19.53 -2.44
CA LEU A 16 -11.64 -20.86 -2.27
C LEU A 16 -12.82 -21.13 -3.23
N PRO A 17 -13.78 -20.20 -3.46
CA PRO A 17 -14.84 -20.42 -4.44
C PRO A 17 -14.28 -20.51 -5.85
N ARG A 18 -13.20 -19.79 -6.19
CA ARG A 18 -12.55 -19.88 -7.52
C ARG A 18 -11.75 -21.16 -7.70
N TYR A 19 -11.30 -21.77 -6.60
CA TYR A 19 -10.66 -23.09 -6.58
C TYR A 19 -11.68 -24.23 -6.66
N ARG A 20 -12.82 -24.13 -5.93
CA ARG A 20 -13.86 -25.17 -5.89
C ARG A 20 -14.84 -25.10 -7.06
N LEU A 21 -15.23 -23.91 -7.49
CA LEU A 21 -16.19 -23.69 -8.58
C LEU A 21 -15.40 -23.46 -9.88
N ARG A 22 -15.46 -24.44 -10.78
CA ARG A 22 -14.75 -24.38 -12.07
C ARG A 22 -15.42 -23.37 -13.00
N GLY A 23 -14.60 -22.64 -13.78
CA GLY A 23 -15.09 -21.80 -14.88
C GLY A 23 -15.62 -20.43 -14.46
N ARG A 24 -16.53 -19.86 -15.26
CA ARG A 24 -17.03 -18.47 -15.13
C ARG A 24 -17.64 -18.18 -13.76
N VAL A 25 -18.25 -19.16 -13.12
CA VAL A 25 -18.91 -19.00 -11.81
C VAL A 25 -17.89 -18.72 -10.70
N GLY A 26 -16.79 -19.48 -10.63
CA GLY A 26 -15.73 -19.22 -9.65
C GLY A 26 -15.04 -17.88 -9.88
N ALA A 27 -14.87 -17.48 -11.15
CA ALA A 27 -14.33 -16.17 -11.49
C ALA A 27 -15.27 -15.04 -11.04
N PHE A 28 -16.56 -15.15 -11.34
CA PHE A 28 -17.58 -14.17 -10.93
C PHE A 28 -17.63 -14.00 -9.41
N VAL A 29 -17.71 -15.10 -8.67
CA VAL A 29 -17.73 -15.09 -7.20
C VAL A 29 -16.45 -14.47 -6.63
N GLY A 30 -15.28 -14.77 -7.22
CA GLY A 30 -14.02 -14.12 -6.85
C GLY A 30 -14.07 -12.60 -7.04
N TRP A 31 -14.55 -12.13 -8.19
CA TRP A 31 -14.70 -10.71 -8.50
C TRP A 31 -15.68 -9.97 -7.58
N CYS A 32 -16.70 -10.65 -7.04
CA CYS A 32 -17.62 -10.06 -6.07
C CYS A 32 -16.94 -9.68 -4.74
N PHE A 33 -15.83 -10.32 -4.35
CA PHE A 33 -15.12 -9.98 -3.11
C PHE A 33 -14.40 -8.63 -3.18
N VAL A 34 -13.99 -8.19 -4.36
CA VAL A 34 -13.30 -6.90 -4.58
C VAL A 34 -14.13 -5.71 -4.08
N PRO A 35 -15.37 -5.47 -4.56
CA PRO A 35 -16.18 -4.35 -4.08
C PRO A 35 -16.56 -4.50 -2.59
N ILE A 36 -16.74 -5.73 -2.09
CA ILE A 36 -17.03 -5.98 -0.68
C ILE A 36 -15.89 -5.44 0.20
N ILE A 37 -14.63 -5.78 -0.13
CA ILE A 37 -13.46 -5.33 0.62
C ILE A 37 -13.29 -3.80 0.53
N LEU A 38 -13.56 -3.19 -0.63
CA LEU A 38 -13.49 -1.73 -0.80
C LEU A 38 -14.52 -0.95 0.02
N VAL A 39 -15.70 -1.52 0.26
CA VAL A 39 -16.77 -0.87 1.05
C VAL A 39 -16.51 -0.98 2.56
N CYS A 40 -15.66 -1.91 3.00
CA CYS A 40 -15.39 -2.18 4.41
C CYS A 40 -14.96 -0.97 5.27
N PRO A 41 -14.15 -0.02 4.79
CA PRO A 41 -13.81 1.18 5.55
C PRO A 41 -15.04 2.02 5.93
N TRP A 42 -16.16 1.90 5.21
CA TRP A 42 -17.39 2.61 5.53
C TRP A 42 -18.10 2.05 6.76
N LEU A 43 -17.77 0.83 7.19
CA LEU A 43 -18.28 0.23 8.43
C LEU A 43 -17.62 0.83 9.68
N ILE A 44 -16.53 1.59 9.52
CA ILE A 44 -15.85 2.26 10.62
C ILE A 44 -16.55 3.60 10.91
N PRO A 45 -16.95 3.86 12.17
CA PRO A 45 -17.60 5.12 12.53
C PRO A 45 -16.81 6.35 12.11
N SER A 46 -17.52 7.40 11.66
CA SER A 46 -16.92 8.66 11.21
C SER A 46 -16.09 9.37 12.27
N ALA A 47 -16.34 9.12 13.56
CA ALA A 47 -15.53 9.61 14.68
C ALA A 47 -14.07 9.13 14.63
N ASN A 48 -13.80 8.00 13.97
CA ASN A 48 -12.49 7.37 13.91
C ASN A 48 -11.82 7.54 12.54
N LEU A 49 -11.60 8.79 12.12
CA LEU A 49 -11.03 9.12 10.81
C LEU A 49 -9.69 8.43 10.52
N GLY A 50 -8.81 8.32 11.51
CA GLY A 50 -7.50 7.66 11.36
C GLY A 50 -7.61 6.16 11.08
N LEU A 51 -8.47 5.46 11.83
CA LEU A 51 -8.74 4.03 11.59
C LEU A 51 -9.43 3.80 10.25
N ARG A 52 -10.35 4.71 9.86
CA ARG A 52 -11.02 4.65 8.56
C ARG A 52 -10.04 4.82 7.40
N ALA A 53 -9.10 5.77 7.51
CA ALA A 53 -8.05 5.97 6.51
C ALA A 53 -7.09 4.76 6.43
N ALA A 54 -6.62 4.25 7.57
CA ALA A 54 -5.76 3.06 7.62
C ALA A 54 -6.46 1.83 7.04
N SER A 55 -7.74 1.63 7.37
CA SER A 55 -8.54 0.55 6.81
C SER A 55 -8.76 0.71 5.31
N ALA A 56 -8.99 1.94 4.82
CA ALA A 56 -9.15 2.22 3.39
C ALA A 56 -7.88 1.92 2.61
N PHE A 57 -6.73 2.32 3.16
CA PHE A 57 -5.43 2.00 2.60
C PHE A 57 -5.20 0.49 2.54
N ALA A 58 -5.38 -0.22 3.65
CA ALA A 58 -5.20 -1.68 3.71
C ALA A 58 -6.18 -2.43 2.79
N SER A 59 -7.45 -2.00 2.74
CA SER A 59 -8.43 -2.60 1.82
C SER A 59 -8.09 -2.34 0.36
N GLY A 60 -7.55 -1.16 0.05
CA GLY A 60 -7.10 -0.81 -1.30
C GLY A 60 -5.93 -1.67 -1.74
N ASP A 61 -4.89 -1.77 -0.91
CA ASP A 61 -3.71 -2.62 -1.17
C ASP A 61 -4.11 -4.08 -1.44
N ILE A 62 -4.90 -4.67 -0.55
CA ILE A 62 -5.40 -6.06 -0.69
C ILE A 62 -6.23 -6.21 -1.96
N THR A 63 -7.06 -5.21 -2.28
CA THR A 63 -7.91 -5.25 -3.47
C THR A 63 -7.07 -5.22 -4.76
N PHE A 64 -6.07 -4.34 -4.86
CA PHE A 64 -5.18 -4.30 -6.01
C PHE A 64 -4.48 -5.63 -6.21
N LYS A 65 -3.96 -6.21 -5.11
CA LYS A 65 -3.34 -7.53 -5.11
C LYS A 65 -4.30 -8.65 -5.57
N MET A 66 -5.55 -8.62 -5.09
CA MET A 66 -6.57 -9.58 -5.52
C MET A 66 -6.95 -9.43 -7.00
N VAL A 67 -7.08 -8.20 -7.49
CA VAL A 67 -7.38 -7.92 -8.90
C VAL A 67 -6.27 -8.44 -9.80
N ASP A 68 -5.01 -8.18 -9.46
CA ASP A 68 -3.88 -8.64 -10.25
C ASP A 68 -3.79 -10.17 -10.26
N TYR A 69 -3.94 -10.79 -9.10
CA TYR A 69 -4.04 -12.23 -8.97
C TYR A 69 -5.17 -12.83 -9.82
N PHE A 70 -6.35 -12.19 -9.83
CA PHE A 70 -7.50 -12.62 -10.62
C PHE A 70 -7.32 -12.49 -12.12
N ARG A 71 -6.48 -11.56 -12.58
CA ARG A 71 -6.07 -11.43 -13.99
C ARG A 71 -5.14 -12.57 -14.38
N HIS A 72 -4.18 -12.93 -13.52
CA HIS A 72 -3.15 -13.93 -13.81
C HIS A 72 -3.58 -15.40 -13.56
N TRP A 73 -4.68 -15.63 -12.82
CA TRP A 73 -5.20 -16.96 -12.47
C TRP A 73 -5.49 -17.89 -13.68
N GLY A 74 -5.75 -17.34 -14.87
CA GLY A 74 -6.05 -18.13 -16.07
C GLY A 74 -4.87 -18.89 -16.66
N ASN A 75 -3.64 -18.47 -16.37
CA ASN A 75 -2.44 -18.88 -17.10
C ASN A 75 -1.45 -19.73 -16.26
N VAL A 76 -1.77 -20.05 -15.00
CA VAL A 76 -0.83 -20.67 -14.06
C VAL A 76 -1.45 -21.88 -13.33
N ASP A 77 -0.61 -22.83 -12.95
CA ASP A 77 -0.98 -24.11 -12.34
C ASP A 77 -1.60 -23.98 -10.92
N ARG A 78 -2.86 -24.41 -10.76
CA ARG A 78 -3.78 -24.01 -9.67
C ARG A 78 -3.27 -24.25 -8.24
N ARG A 79 -2.46 -25.29 -8.01
CA ARG A 79 -1.92 -25.62 -6.68
C ARG A 79 -0.82 -24.65 -6.24
N ILE A 80 0.01 -24.22 -7.18
CA ILE A 80 1.08 -23.24 -6.94
C ILE A 80 0.43 -21.88 -6.63
N VAL A 81 -0.65 -21.56 -7.33
CA VAL A 81 -1.32 -20.27 -7.29
C VAL A 81 -1.99 -19.97 -5.93
N LEU A 82 -2.57 -20.96 -5.24
CA LEU A 82 -3.14 -20.76 -3.89
C LEU A 82 -2.09 -20.51 -2.81
N ARG A 83 -0.97 -21.23 -2.87
CA ARG A 83 0.16 -21.01 -1.95
C ARG A 83 0.80 -19.65 -2.20
N GLU A 84 0.92 -19.25 -3.46
CA GLU A 84 1.40 -17.92 -3.84
C GLU A 84 0.42 -16.82 -3.41
N TYR A 85 -0.90 -17.03 -3.50
CA TYR A 85 -1.92 -16.09 -3.00
C TYR A 85 -1.83 -15.79 -1.51
N TYR A 86 -1.73 -16.81 -0.66
CA TYR A 86 -1.59 -16.60 0.79
C TYR A 86 -0.25 -15.94 1.14
N ARG A 87 0.79 -16.16 0.33
CA ARG A 87 2.06 -15.46 0.45
C ARG A 87 1.97 -14.00 -0.03
N PHE A 88 1.08 -13.72 -0.98
CA PHE A 88 0.83 -12.39 -1.52
C PHE A 88 -0.12 -11.56 -0.64
N LEU A 89 -0.93 -12.22 0.19
CA LEU A 89 -1.71 -11.60 1.28
C LEU A 89 -0.85 -11.08 2.43
N ILE A 90 0.44 -11.41 2.45
CA ILE A 90 1.40 -10.76 3.34
C ILE A 90 1.38 -9.26 2.95
N PRO A 91 1.30 -8.33 3.90
CA PRO A 91 1.20 -6.90 3.62
C PRO A 91 2.43 -6.32 2.88
N PHE A 92 3.42 -7.14 2.56
CA PHE A 92 4.64 -6.79 1.84
C PHE A 92 4.69 -7.51 0.50
N PRO A 93 5.06 -6.81 -0.59
CA PRO A 93 5.30 -5.37 -0.67
C PRO A 93 4.00 -4.55 -0.63
N VAL A 94 4.05 -3.35 -0.07
CA VAL A 94 2.93 -2.41 0.02
C VAL A 94 2.79 -1.69 -1.30
N LEU A 95 1.61 -1.72 -1.93
CA LEU A 95 1.29 -1.15 -3.25
C LEU A 95 1.93 -1.85 -4.46
N SER A 96 2.59 -2.98 -4.28
CA SER A 96 3.01 -3.81 -5.42
C SER A 96 1.84 -4.63 -5.94
N ALA A 97 1.39 -4.27 -7.14
CA ALA A 97 0.29 -4.91 -7.83
C ALA A 97 0.75 -5.90 -8.92
N VAL A 98 2.02 -6.31 -8.94
CA VAL A 98 2.58 -7.13 -10.04
C VAL A 98 3.00 -8.53 -9.56
N TYR A 99 2.23 -9.53 -9.95
CA TYR A 99 2.53 -10.96 -9.88
C TYR A 99 3.40 -11.40 -11.07
N PRO A 100 4.45 -12.25 -10.97
CA PRO A 100 5.29 -12.68 -9.86
C PRO A 100 6.77 -12.27 -10.06
N ASP A 101 7.04 -11.01 -10.43
CA ASP A 101 8.43 -10.51 -10.52
C ASP A 101 9.06 -10.20 -9.16
N TYR A 102 8.29 -10.34 -8.06
CA TYR A 102 8.78 -10.29 -6.68
C TYR A 102 9.76 -11.43 -6.30
N LYS A 103 10.14 -12.30 -7.26
CA LYS A 103 11.08 -13.41 -7.06
C LYS A 103 12.56 -13.02 -7.02
N ARG A 104 12.93 -11.74 -7.01
CA ARG A 104 14.31 -11.35 -6.62
C ARG A 104 14.47 -11.41 -5.10
N ARG A 105 14.63 -12.64 -4.59
CA ARG A 105 15.31 -12.82 -3.29
C ARG A 105 16.75 -12.41 -3.52
N LEU A 106 17.19 -11.33 -2.87
CA LEU A 106 18.60 -10.95 -2.88
C LEU A 106 19.45 -12.14 -2.43
N SER A 107 20.40 -12.54 -3.27
CA SER A 107 21.51 -13.41 -2.88
C SER A 107 22.31 -12.65 -1.81
N ARG A 108 22.01 -12.95 -0.55
CA ARG A 108 22.29 -12.07 0.59
C ARG A 108 23.80 -11.97 0.89
N SER A 109 24.42 -10.83 0.60
CA SER A 109 25.77 -10.46 1.06
C SER A 109 25.91 -8.95 1.40
N GLU A 110 24.81 -8.23 1.63
CA GLU A 110 24.86 -6.82 2.05
C GLU A 110 24.47 -6.64 3.52
N SER A 111 25.17 -5.74 4.20
CA SER A 111 24.94 -5.39 5.60
C SER A 111 23.53 -4.78 5.78
N PRO A 112 22.73 -5.20 6.79
CA PRO A 112 21.37 -4.70 6.97
C PRO A 112 21.29 -3.28 7.56
N TRP A 113 22.38 -2.76 8.11
CA TRP A 113 22.42 -1.50 8.85
C TRP A 113 21.94 -0.26 8.08
N PRO A 114 22.31 -0.05 6.80
CA PRO A 114 21.82 1.11 6.03
C PRO A 114 20.30 1.12 5.89
N GLN A 115 19.68 -0.05 5.81
CA GLN A 115 18.22 -0.18 5.64
C GLN A 115 17.51 0.00 6.97
N VAL A 116 18.08 -0.50 8.07
CA VAL A 116 17.60 -0.18 9.43
C VAL A 116 17.63 1.33 9.68
N LEU A 117 18.72 2.02 9.32
CA LEU A 117 18.81 3.48 9.44
C LEU A 117 17.77 4.21 8.59
N ARG A 118 17.50 3.73 7.36
CA ARG A 118 16.44 4.30 6.50
C ARG A 118 15.05 4.07 7.07
N LEU A 119 14.79 2.90 7.67
CA LEU A 119 13.53 2.61 8.35
C LEU A 119 13.31 3.58 9.52
N PHE A 120 14.29 3.69 10.42
CA PHE A 120 14.21 4.60 11.56
C PHE A 120 14.11 6.06 11.10
N GLY A 121 14.91 6.49 10.13
CA GLY A 121 14.86 7.83 9.56
C GLY A 121 13.50 8.15 8.93
N GLY A 122 12.89 7.19 8.24
CA GLY A 122 11.54 7.34 7.66
C GLY A 122 10.46 7.42 8.74
N ILE A 123 10.52 6.59 9.79
CA ILE A 123 9.58 6.65 10.92
C ILE A 123 9.70 7.99 11.64
N VAL A 124 10.92 8.42 11.97
CA VAL A 124 11.19 9.70 12.64
C VAL A 124 10.76 10.88 11.76
N GLY A 125 11.05 10.85 10.46
CA GLY A 125 10.61 11.88 9.52
C GLY A 125 9.08 12.00 9.45
N CYS A 126 8.38 10.85 9.44
CA CYS A 126 6.92 10.82 9.42
C CYS A 126 6.33 11.35 10.73
N THR A 127 6.86 10.96 11.90
CA THR A 127 6.38 11.46 13.20
C THR A 127 6.64 12.95 13.36
N ILE A 128 7.82 13.45 13.00
CA ILE A 128 8.14 14.89 13.00
C ILE A 128 7.15 15.63 12.10
N THR A 129 6.86 15.11 10.91
CA THR A 129 5.95 15.75 9.97
C THR A 129 4.52 15.84 10.53
N ILE A 130 4.01 14.76 11.15
CA ILE A 130 2.69 14.76 11.80
C ILE A 130 2.65 15.77 12.94
N LEU A 131 3.69 15.82 13.77
CA LEU A 131 3.80 16.77 14.88
C LEU A 131 3.87 18.22 14.37
N ALA A 132 4.65 18.47 13.31
CA ALA A 132 4.77 19.78 12.67
C ALA A 132 3.43 20.25 12.11
N VAL A 133 2.68 19.40 11.40
CA VAL A 133 1.33 19.72 10.91
C VAL A 133 0.42 20.10 12.08
N ARG A 134 0.43 19.32 13.17
CA ARG A 134 -0.38 19.62 14.36
C ARG A 134 0.01 20.95 14.99
N ALA A 135 1.31 21.23 15.14
CA ALA A 135 1.80 22.48 15.72
C ALA A 135 1.46 23.68 14.82
N LEU A 136 1.79 23.61 13.52
CA LEU A 136 1.57 24.67 12.54
C LEU A 136 0.09 24.98 12.35
N SER A 137 -0.80 23.97 12.45
CA SER A 137 -2.25 24.17 12.36
C SER A 137 -2.82 25.06 13.48
N ARG A 138 -2.10 25.18 14.61
CA ARG A 138 -2.49 26.04 15.75
C ARG A 138 -2.02 27.49 15.59
N ILE A 139 -1.11 27.77 14.67
CA ILE A 139 -0.55 29.11 14.47
C ILE A 139 -1.52 29.96 13.63
N THR A 140 -1.97 31.07 14.20
CA THR A 140 -2.92 31.99 13.55
C THR A 140 -2.38 32.58 12.24
N LEU A 141 -1.09 32.88 12.15
CA LEU A 141 -0.43 33.39 10.94
C LEU A 141 -0.50 32.39 9.76
N VAL A 142 -0.30 31.10 10.04
CA VAL A 142 -0.39 30.04 9.03
C VAL A 142 -1.84 29.87 8.60
N ARG A 143 -2.79 30.00 9.51
CA ARG A 143 -4.22 29.87 9.23
C ARG A 143 -4.79 31.05 8.43
N SER A 144 -4.30 32.27 8.67
CA SER A 144 -4.83 33.50 8.07
C SER A 144 -4.34 33.74 6.64
N ARG A 145 -3.18 33.20 6.26
CA ARG A 145 -2.62 33.36 4.91
C ARG A 145 -2.82 32.12 4.06
N PHE A 146 -3.64 32.23 3.03
CA PHE A 146 -3.93 31.14 2.08
C PHE A 146 -2.65 30.51 1.50
N ALA A 147 -1.75 31.33 0.94
CA ALA A 147 -0.52 30.83 0.31
C ALA A 147 0.39 30.09 1.31
N LEU A 148 0.57 30.66 2.51
CA LEU A 148 1.40 30.06 3.55
C LEU A 148 0.81 28.73 4.05
N LYS A 149 -0.51 28.67 4.27
CA LYS A 149 -1.22 27.44 4.63
C LYS A 149 -0.98 26.33 3.60
N HIS A 150 -1.13 26.65 2.31
CA HIS A 150 -0.97 25.68 1.23
C HIS A 150 0.47 25.25 1.05
N ALA A 151 1.44 26.17 1.13
CA ALA A 151 2.85 25.85 1.07
C ALA A 151 3.26 24.90 2.21
N VAL A 152 2.80 25.14 3.44
CA VAL A 152 3.03 24.26 4.58
C VAL A 152 2.37 22.89 4.39
N MET A 153 1.11 22.85 3.96
CA MET A 153 0.42 21.58 3.69
C MET A 153 1.13 20.77 2.60
N LEU A 154 1.56 21.41 1.51
CA LEU A 154 2.30 20.75 0.44
C LEU A 154 3.65 20.21 0.94
N LEU A 155 4.44 21.04 1.64
CA LEU A 155 5.75 20.63 2.14
C LEU A 155 5.62 19.45 3.11
N THR A 156 4.68 19.53 4.04
CA THR A 156 4.41 18.44 5.00
C THR A 156 3.88 17.19 4.32
N PHE A 157 3.03 17.32 3.29
CA PHE A 157 2.60 16.19 2.48
C PHE A 157 3.77 15.48 1.78
N VAL A 158 4.64 16.25 1.10
CA VAL A 158 5.83 15.73 0.43
C VAL A 158 6.74 15.00 1.42
N LEU A 159 7.05 15.63 2.56
CA LEU A 159 7.89 15.04 3.60
C LEU A 159 7.28 13.77 4.20
N ALA A 160 5.98 13.76 4.46
CA ALA A 160 5.29 12.60 5.01
C ALA A 160 5.38 11.40 4.05
N ILE A 161 5.14 11.63 2.76
CA ILE A 161 5.12 10.56 1.77
C ILE A 161 6.53 10.07 1.45
N GLU A 162 7.52 10.95 1.32
CA GLU A 162 8.93 10.55 1.15
C GLU A 162 9.42 9.74 2.36
N SER A 163 9.09 10.19 3.57
CA SER A 163 9.47 9.49 4.81
C SER A 163 8.80 8.12 4.90
N LEU A 164 7.51 8.03 4.54
CA LEU A 164 6.76 6.78 4.52
C LEU A 164 7.27 5.82 3.45
N SER A 165 7.54 6.32 2.24
CA SER A 165 8.10 5.55 1.12
C SER A 165 9.45 4.92 1.50
N ARG A 166 10.34 5.68 2.16
CA ARG A 166 11.62 5.16 2.66
C ARG A 166 11.43 4.11 3.76
N ALA A 167 10.51 4.35 4.70
CA ALA A 167 10.22 3.41 5.76
C ALA A 167 9.68 2.08 5.19
N LEU A 168 8.73 2.16 4.26
CA LEU A 168 8.13 0.98 3.64
C LEU A 168 9.13 0.22 2.77
N GLY A 169 9.91 0.90 1.92
CA GLY A 169 10.93 0.24 1.10
C GLY A 169 12.03 -0.43 1.94
N ALA A 170 12.45 0.18 3.05
CA ALA A 170 13.39 -0.44 3.98
C ALA A 170 12.78 -1.66 4.69
N LEU A 171 11.50 -1.59 5.06
CA LEU A 171 10.78 -2.68 5.70
C LEU A 171 10.59 -3.88 4.76
N GLU A 172 10.29 -3.60 3.49
CA GLU A 172 10.21 -4.60 2.41
C GLU A 172 11.56 -5.29 2.19
N TRP A 173 12.64 -4.52 2.13
CA TRP A 173 13.99 -5.04 2.03
C TRP A 173 14.37 -5.93 3.22
N LEU A 174 14.04 -5.51 4.45
CA LEU A 174 14.28 -6.29 5.66
C LEU A 174 13.47 -7.59 5.69
N ALA A 175 12.25 -7.57 5.11
CA ALA A 175 11.43 -8.75 4.90
C ALA A 175 11.93 -9.66 3.76
N GLY A 176 13.01 -9.27 3.07
CA GLY A 176 13.70 -10.05 2.05
C GLY A 176 13.18 -9.83 0.63
N PHE A 177 12.47 -8.73 0.38
CA PHE A 177 11.98 -8.33 -0.94
C PHE A 177 12.90 -7.27 -1.55
N ASP A 178 13.25 -7.42 -2.83
CA ASP A 178 13.95 -6.40 -3.61
C ASP A 178 12.93 -5.64 -4.45
N THR A 179 12.32 -4.61 -3.86
CA THR A 179 11.26 -3.81 -4.47
C THR A 179 11.78 -2.46 -4.93
N THR A 180 11.22 -1.94 -6.02
CA THR A 180 11.47 -0.57 -6.44
C THR A 180 10.90 0.39 -5.39
N PRO A 181 11.54 1.55 -5.13
CA PRO A 181 11.00 2.53 -4.20
C PRO A 181 9.63 3.01 -4.70
N ILE A 182 8.67 3.15 -3.78
CA ILE A 182 7.29 3.57 -4.07
C ILE A 182 7.28 4.91 -4.83
N ILE A 183 8.13 5.85 -4.40
CA ILE A 183 8.36 7.14 -5.06
C ILE A 183 9.80 7.24 -5.54
N ARG A 184 9.97 7.64 -6.80
CA ARG A 184 11.29 7.84 -7.41
C ARG A 184 11.44 9.23 -8.01
N ASN A 185 11.93 10.19 -7.22
CA ASN A 185 12.22 11.55 -7.69
C ASN A 185 11.03 12.21 -8.42
N ALA A 186 9.80 11.93 -7.97
CA ALA A 186 8.58 12.44 -8.62
C ALA A 186 8.57 13.96 -8.70
N TYR A 187 9.12 14.64 -7.68
CA TYR A 187 9.18 16.10 -7.59
C TYR A 187 10.20 16.75 -8.53
N LEU A 188 11.08 15.97 -9.18
CA LEU A 188 12.00 16.45 -10.22
C LEU A 188 11.42 16.30 -11.64
N SER A 189 10.16 15.88 -11.76
CA SER A 189 9.52 15.65 -13.06
C SER A 189 9.29 16.96 -13.80
N ARG A 190 9.54 16.96 -15.10
CA ARG A 190 9.36 18.15 -15.95
C ARG A 190 7.92 18.28 -16.43
N ILE A 191 7.20 17.17 -16.52
CA ILE A 191 5.83 17.09 -17.01
C ILE A 191 4.95 16.28 -16.07
N VAL A 192 3.63 16.52 -16.12
CA VAL A 192 2.64 15.90 -15.23
C VAL A 192 2.60 14.38 -15.39
N SER A 193 2.72 13.86 -16.61
CA SER A 193 2.74 12.40 -16.85
C SER A 193 3.96 11.72 -16.23
N GLU A 194 5.11 12.37 -16.25
CA GLU A 194 6.33 11.89 -15.61
C GLU A 194 6.22 11.91 -14.08
N PHE A 195 5.55 12.94 -13.52
CA PHE A 195 5.24 13.00 -12.10
C PHE A 195 4.42 11.80 -11.66
N TRP A 196 3.31 11.50 -12.35
CA TRP A 196 2.44 10.38 -11.99
C TRP A 196 3.19 9.04 -12.06
N ARG A 197 3.91 8.80 -13.16
CA ARG A 197 4.72 7.58 -13.33
C ARG A 197 5.75 7.37 -12.23
N ARG A 198 6.35 8.45 -11.73
CA ARG A 198 7.39 8.42 -10.68
C ARG A 198 6.84 8.46 -9.25
N TYR A 199 5.60 8.90 -9.08
CA TYR A 199 4.95 9.04 -7.78
C TYR A 199 4.42 7.71 -7.26
N ASN A 200 4.15 6.74 -8.13
CA ASN A 200 3.77 5.40 -7.73
C ASN A 200 4.24 4.33 -8.73
N CYS A 201 5.56 4.19 -8.85
CA CYS A 201 6.19 3.31 -9.84
C CYS A 201 5.69 1.85 -9.75
N GLN A 202 5.24 1.40 -8.57
CA GLN A 202 4.80 0.03 -8.34
C GLN A 202 3.40 -0.29 -8.89
N ILE A 203 2.60 0.72 -9.22
CA ILE A 203 1.27 0.56 -9.85
C ILE A 203 1.32 0.81 -11.36
N ASP A 204 2.20 1.71 -11.80
CA ASP A 204 2.28 2.16 -13.20
C ASP A 204 3.19 1.30 -14.09
N ASP A 205 4.14 0.54 -13.51
CA ASP A 205 4.96 -0.45 -14.22
C ASP A 205 4.27 -1.83 -14.25
#